data_AF-A0A193SPK1-F1
#
_entry.id   AF-A0A193SPK1-F1
#
_cell.length_a   1.000
_cell.length_b   1.000
_cell.length_c   1.000
_cell.angle_alpha   90.00
_cell.angle_beta   90.00
_cell.angle_gamma   90.00
#
_symmetry.space_group_name_H-M   'P 1'
#
loop_
_entity.id
_entity.type
_entity.pdbx_description
1 polymer ?
#
loop_
_entity_poly.entity_id
_entity_poly.type
_entity_poly.pdbx_seq_one_letter_code
_entity_poly.pdbx_strand_id
1 'polypeptide(L)'
;MRDSLRKQWFDLRERLMGQVDSHSSVSLRLPGEQSMWLGKLDDLAPQVVDCDDSAAGDGQTHAAIYRARADVGAVLLGGGAFAKSLVDFGGVLPILFDEQARHIGHMATPASSEQPLARLLKRGGNAAVIDSTPVVMGTTGARMVLNAELFEKCAKAYTLAKACGTHLTLLPWWVVLVANGRLMKDEKRAAQCFAEGRIPPETRGY
;
A
#
# COMPACT_ATOMS: atom_id res chain seq x y z
N MET A 1 -9.81 21.38 2.17
CA MET A 1 -9.44 19.98 1.80
C MET A 1 -7.95 19.72 2.00
N ARG A 2 -7.07 20.53 1.37
CA ARG A 2 -5.61 20.38 1.51
C ARG A 2 -5.10 20.41 2.96
N ASP A 3 -5.61 21.32 3.81
CA ASP A 3 -5.20 21.36 5.23
C ASP A 3 -5.62 20.11 6.01
N SER A 4 -6.78 19.53 5.69
CA SER A 4 -7.24 18.27 6.29
C SER A 4 -6.35 17.09 5.87
N LEU A 5 -5.94 17.03 4.60
CA LEU A 5 -5.02 16.01 4.10
C LEU A 5 -3.61 16.19 4.69
N ARG A 6 -3.16 17.44 4.86
CA ARG A 6 -1.90 17.74 5.53
C ARG A 6 -1.90 17.29 6.99
N LYS A 7 -2.99 17.55 7.73
CA LYS A 7 -3.17 17.02 9.08
C LYS A 7 -3.17 15.49 9.09
N GLN A 8 -3.92 14.87 8.19
CA GLN A 8 -3.90 13.41 8.05
C GLN A 8 -2.50 12.88 7.79
N TRP A 9 -1.68 13.54 6.96
CA TRP A 9 -0.30 13.12 6.74
C TRP A 9 0.51 13.07 8.05
N PHE A 10 0.37 14.08 8.92
CA PHE A 10 1.02 14.07 10.24
C PHE A 10 0.49 12.96 11.14
N ASP A 11 -0.83 12.77 11.21
CA ASP A 11 -1.45 11.70 12.00
C ASP A 11 -0.98 10.31 11.54
N LEU A 12 -0.82 10.11 10.21
CA LEU A 12 -0.32 8.86 9.63
C LEU A 12 1.16 8.65 9.91
N ARG A 13 1.96 9.71 9.78
CA ARG A 13 3.38 9.70 10.11
C ARG A 13 3.59 9.25 11.54
N GLU A 14 2.87 9.85 12.50
CA GLU A 14 2.96 9.48 13.91
C GLU A 14 2.61 8.00 14.16
N ARG A 15 1.57 7.49 13.50
CA ARG A 15 1.20 6.06 13.60
C ARG A 15 2.24 5.11 13.03
N LEU A 16 2.88 5.50 11.93
CA LEU A 16 3.89 4.68 11.24
C LEU A 16 5.26 4.75 11.90
N MET A 17 5.57 5.83 12.62
CA MET A 17 6.82 5.99 13.35
C MET A 17 7.00 4.83 14.35
N GLY A 18 8.15 4.15 14.25
CA GLY A 18 8.47 2.99 15.08
C GLY A 18 7.85 1.66 14.62
N GLN A 19 6.92 1.68 13.65
CA GLN A 19 6.40 0.46 13.02
C GLN A 19 7.14 0.12 11.73
N VAL A 20 7.55 1.16 10.99
CA VAL A 20 8.29 1.03 9.73
C VAL A 20 9.58 1.83 9.79
N ASP A 21 10.45 1.61 8.80
CA ASP A 21 11.72 2.33 8.70
C ASP A 21 11.55 3.84 8.60
N SER A 22 12.39 4.60 9.30
CA SER A 22 12.31 6.07 9.37
C SER A 22 12.50 6.77 8.02
N HIS A 23 13.18 6.14 7.07
CA HIS A 23 13.38 6.69 5.73
C HIS A 23 12.30 6.26 4.74
N SER A 24 11.27 5.53 5.18
CA SER A 24 10.12 5.19 4.37
C SER A 24 9.41 6.46 3.89
N SER A 25 8.97 6.48 2.64
CA SER A 25 8.22 7.58 2.05
C SER A 25 6.73 7.28 2.03
N VAL A 26 5.94 8.33 2.29
CA VAL A 26 4.49 8.28 2.37
C VAL A 26 3.92 9.37 1.48
N SER A 27 2.93 9.01 0.68
CA SER A 27 2.16 9.97 -0.09
C SER A 27 0.66 9.85 0.09
N LEU A 28 -0.02 10.98 -0.06
CA LEU A 28 -1.47 11.12 -0.10
C LEU A 28 -1.89 11.80 -1.39
N ARG A 29 -2.79 11.19 -2.15
CA ARG A 29 -3.35 11.76 -3.37
C ARG A 29 -4.18 13.01 -3.05
N LEU A 30 -4.03 14.06 -3.84
CA LEU A 30 -4.93 15.22 -3.83
C LEU A 30 -6.10 14.95 -4.78
N PRO A 31 -7.35 14.80 -4.28
CA PRO A 31 -8.50 14.53 -5.15
C PRO A 31 -8.76 15.69 -6.12
N GLY A 32 -9.07 15.36 -7.38
CA GLY A 32 -9.35 16.36 -8.42
C GLY A 32 -8.10 17.04 -8.99
N GLU A 33 -6.90 16.66 -8.51
CA GLU A 33 -5.62 17.19 -8.95
C GLU A 33 -4.71 16.05 -9.43
N GLN A 34 -3.73 16.36 -10.30
CA GLN A 34 -2.66 15.42 -10.69
C GLN A 34 -1.44 15.60 -9.78
N SER A 35 -1.69 15.69 -8.47
CA SER A 35 -0.64 15.95 -7.49
C SER A 35 -0.88 15.15 -6.22
N MET A 36 0.17 15.06 -5.41
CA MET A 36 0.15 14.35 -4.13
C MET A 36 0.90 15.15 -3.07
N TRP A 37 0.51 14.98 -1.82
CA TRP A 37 1.43 15.22 -0.71
C TRP A 37 2.42 14.07 -0.66
N LEU A 38 3.73 14.36 -0.64
CA LEU A 38 4.80 13.38 -0.52
C LEU A 38 5.79 13.83 0.56
N GLY A 39 6.28 12.89 1.36
CA GLY A 39 7.39 13.12 2.28
C GLY A 39 7.85 11.81 2.92
N LYS A 40 9.02 11.84 3.51
CA LYS A 40 9.54 10.75 4.35
C LYS A 40 9.03 10.87 5.79
N LEU A 41 9.12 9.78 6.54
CA LEU A 41 8.71 9.79 7.94
C LEU A 41 9.63 10.62 8.83
N ASP A 42 10.86 10.91 8.43
CA ASP A 42 11.77 11.83 9.11
C ASP A 42 11.64 13.30 8.66
N ASP A 43 10.88 13.57 7.60
CA ASP A 43 10.64 14.94 7.13
C ASP A 43 9.81 15.76 8.12
N LEU A 44 10.12 17.06 8.22
CA LEU A 44 9.38 18.01 9.06
C LEU A 44 7.98 18.32 8.52
N ALA A 45 7.78 18.20 7.22
CA ALA A 45 6.51 18.44 6.55
C ALA A 45 6.48 17.77 5.16
N PRO A 46 5.30 17.38 4.66
CA PRO A 46 5.17 16.90 3.30
C PRO A 46 5.26 18.07 2.31
N GLN A 47 5.59 17.74 1.07
CA GLN A 47 5.61 18.66 -0.06
C GLN A 47 4.54 18.27 -1.08
N VAL A 48 3.99 19.25 -1.80
CA VAL A 48 3.12 18.95 -2.94
C VAL A 48 4.02 18.64 -4.12
N VAL A 49 3.82 17.47 -4.73
CA VAL A 49 4.56 17.01 -5.90
C VAL A 49 3.56 16.68 -7.00
N ASP A 50 3.83 17.18 -8.20
CA ASP A 50 3.07 16.82 -9.39
C ASP A 50 3.40 15.38 -9.81
N CYS A 51 2.39 14.61 -10.18
CA CYS A 51 2.56 13.23 -10.63
C CYS A 51 3.34 13.12 -11.95
N ASP A 52 3.32 14.16 -12.79
CA ASP A 52 4.01 14.16 -14.09
C ASP A 52 5.47 14.66 -13.97
N ASP A 53 5.74 15.58 -13.04
CA ASP A 53 7.09 16.15 -12.78
C ASP A 53 7.82 15.48 -11.60
N SER A 54 7.32 14.33 -11.13
CA SER A 54 7.91 13.64 -9.98
C SER A 54 9.38 13.28 -10.23
N ALA A 55 10.28 13.88 -9.43
CA ALA A 55 11.71 13.65 -9.48
C ALA A 55 12.09 12.16 -9.30
N ALA A 56 13.29 11.79 -9.77
CA ALA A 56 13.82 10.43 -9.67
C ALA A 56 13.80 9.89 -8.23
N GLY A 57 13.61 8.57 -8.09
CA GLY A 57 13.50 7.88 -6.81
C GLY A 57 12.04 7.66 -6.38
N ASP A 58 11.78 7.72 -5.08
CA ASP A 58 10.49 7.36 -4.48
C ASP A 58 9.29 8.10 -5.10
N GLY A 59 9.44 9.40 -5.40
CA GLY A 59 8.38 10.22 -5.99
C GLY A 59 7.86 9.64 -7.31
N GLN A 60 8.77 9.19 -8.19
CA GLN A 60 8.41 8.54 -9.45
C GLN A 60 7.59 7.26 -9.23
N THR A 61 7.96 6.45 -8.24
CA THR A 61 7.23 5.21 -7.89
C THR A 61 5.85 5.52 -7.34
N HIS A 62 5.72 6.49 -6.42
CA HIS A 62 4.41 6.94 -5.91
C HIS A 62 3.50 7.43 -7.05
N ALA A 63 4.01 8.26 -7.95
CA ALA A 63 3.25 8.77 -9.09
C ALA A 63 2.85 7.67 -10.08
N ALA A 64 3.74 6.70 -10.35
CA ALA A 64 3.46 5.56 -11.21
C ALA A 64 2.31 4.69 -10.63
N ILE A 65 2.25 4.52 -9.31
CA ILE A 65 1.17 3.81 -8.64
C ILE A 65 -0.16 4.55 -8.82
N TYR A 66 -0.21 5.87 -8.59
CA TYR A 66 -1.45 6.64 -8.77
C TYR A 66 -1.95 6.64 -10.22
N ARG A 67 -1.04 6.65 -11.21
CA ARG A 67 -1.40 6.49 -12.62
C ARG A 67 -1.94 5.10 -12.93
N ALA A 68 -1.39 4.07 -12.32
CA ALA A 68 -1.81 2.68 -12.52
C ALA A 68 -3.11 2.31 -11.78
N ARG A 69 -3.38 2.96 -10.64
CA ARG A 69 -4.46 2.60 -9.71
C ARG A 69 -5.31 3.82 -9.35
N ALA A 70 -6.42 3.98 -10.05
CA ALA A 70 -7.35 5.08 -9.84
C ALA A 70 -8.02 5.07 -8.45
N ASP A 71 -8.08 3.91 -7.79
CA ASP A 71 -8.67 3.71 -6.46
C ASP A 71 -7.72 4.02 -5.29
N VAL A 72 -6.42 4.17 -5.55
CA VAL A 72 -5.42 4.37 -4.50
C VAL A 72 -5.37 5.85 -4.10
N GLY A 73 -5.50 6.09 -2.80
CA GLY A 73 -5.47 7.41 -2.17
C GLY A 73 -4.25 7.66 -1.31
N ALA A 74 -3.55 6.60 -0.91
CA ALA A 74 -2.34 6.67 -0.11
C ALA A 74 -1.38 5.53 -0.45
N VAL A 75 -0.09 5.83 -0.39
CA VAL A 75 0.99 4.88 -0.66
C VAL A 75 2.07 5.03 0.40
N LEU A 76 2.60 3.91 0.86
CA LEU A 76 3.82 3.78 1.65
C LEU A 76 4.84 3.00 0.84
N LEU A 77 6.02 3.57 0.64
CA LEU A 77 7.21 2.87 0.16
C LEU A 77 8.14 2.66 1.37
N GLY A 78 8.40 1.40 1.67
CA GLY A 78 9.04 0.96 2.90
C GLY A 78 8.13 0.04 3.71
N GLY A 79 8.60 -0.33 4.89
CA GLY A 79 7.91 -1.28 5.73
C GLY A 79 8.70 -1.59 7.00
N GLY A 80 8.10 -2.43 7.85
CA GLY A 80 8.75 -2.96 9.04
C GLY A 80 9.81 -4.00 8.70
N ALA A 81 10.43 -4.55 9.76
CA ALA A 81 11.53 -5.49 9.62
C ALA A 81 11.11 -6.75 8.85
N PHE A 82 9.91 -7.28 9.11
CA PHE A 82 9.47 -8.51 8.47
C PHE A 82 8.99 -8.28 7.04
N ALA A 83 8.30 -7.17 6.76
CA ALA A 83 7.96 -6.75 5.40
C ALA A 83 9.23 -6.62 4.53
N LYS A 84 10.31 -6.03 5.07
CA LYS A 84 11.61 -5.95 4.38
C LYS A 84 12.25 -7.32 4.19
N SER A 85 12.25 -8.16 5.23
CA SER A 85 12.81 -9.52 5.13
C SER A 85 12.11 -10.39 4.07
N LEU A 86 10.85 -10.09 3.74
CA LEU A 86 10.09 -10.84 2.72
C LEU A 86 10.83 -10.93 1.38
N VAL A 87 11.64 -9.93 1.04
CA VAL A 87 12.49 -9.92 -0.17
C VAL A 87 13.38 -11.16 -0.22
N ASP A 88 14.02 -11.51 0.90
CA ASP A 88 14.90 -12.69 1.01
C ASP A 88 14.12 -14.01 0.92
N PHE A 89 12.81 -13.96 1.15
CA PHE A 89 11.90 -15.11 1.05
C PHE A 89 11.09 -15.14 -0.25
N GLY A 90 11.54 -14.40 -1.28
CA GLY A 90 10.98 -14.39 -2.64
C GLY A 90 10.04 -13.21 -2.94
N GLY A 91 9.91 -12.25 -2.02
CA GLY A 91 9.20 -10.99 -2.24
C GLY A 91 7.69 -11.08 -2.44
N VAL A 92 7.09 -12.26 -2.24
CA VAL A 92 5.63 -12.47 -2.37
C VAL A 92 5.11 -13.17 -1.13
N LEU A 93 4.08 -12.58 -0.55
CA LEU A 93 3.34 -13.16 0.56
C LEU A 93 2.17 -14.01 0.02
N PRO A 94 2.16 -15.34 0.22
CA PRO A 94 0.97 -16.14 -0.10
C PRO A 94 -0.20 -15.74 0.78
N ILE A 95 -1.44 -15.99 0.34
CA ILE A 95 -2.63 -15.70 1.15
C ILE A 95 -2.82 -16.79 2.20
N LEU A 96 -2.43 -16.47 3.43
CA LEU A 96 -2.50 -17.37 4.59
C LEU A 96 -3.69 -17.04 5.51
N PHE A 97 -4.12 -15.77 5.51
CA PHE A 97 -5.14 -15.25 6.42
C PHE A 97 -6.31 -14.63 5.65
N ASP A 98 -7.51 -14.73 6.20
CA ASP A 98 -8.72 -14.14 5.62
C ASP A 98 -8.70 -12.60 5.70
N GLU A 99 -8.18 -12.02 6.79
CA GLU A 99 -7.93 -10.59 6.90
C GLU A 99 -6.96 -10.12 5.82
N GLN A 100 -5.88 -10.85 5.56
CA GLN A 100 -4.95 -10.56 4.46
C GLN A 100 -5.69 -10.56 3.12
N ALA A 101 -6.51 -11.58 2.85
CA ALA A 101 -7.30 -11.65 1.62
C ALA A 101 -8.28 -10.47 1.49
N ARG A 102 -8.85 -9.99 2.60
CA ARG A 102 -9.83 -8.90 2.64
C ARG A 102 -9.23 -7.51 2.40
N HIS A 103 -7.97 -7.33 2.75
CA HIS A 103 -7.32 -6.01 2.83
C HIS A 103 -6.18 -5.83 1.84
N ILE A 104 -5.32 -6.84 1.76
CA ILE A 104 -4.13 -6.84 0.91
C ILE A 104 -4.46 -7.50 -0.42
N GLY A 105 -5.25 -8.57 -0.40
CA GLY A 105 -5.56 -9.34 -1.60
C GLY A 105 -4.32 -10.06 -2.16
N HIS A 106 -4.31 -10.30 -3.47
CA HIS A 106 -3.19 -10.96 -4.13
C HIS A 106 -2.03 -9.98 -4.36
N MET A 107 -0.92 -10.18 -3.66
CA MET A 107 0.33 -9.48 -3.98
C MET A 107 0.73 -9.74 -5.43
N ALA A 108 1.24 -8.69 -6.07
CA ALA A 108 1.93 -8.84 -7.34
C ALA A 108 3.26 -9.57 -7.15
N THR A 109 3.76 -10.19 -8.21
CA THR A 109 5.14 -10.71 -8.23
C THR A 109 6.12 -9.55 -7.99
N PRO A 110 7.32 -9.77 -7.45
CA PRO A 110 8.28 -8.69 -7.27
C PRO A 110 8.70 -8.16 -8.65
N ALA A 111 8.90 -6.85 -8.76
CA ALA A 111 9.26 -6.23 -10.01
C ALA A 111 10.29 -5.12 -9.82
N SER A 112 10.93 -4.74 -10.91
CA SER A 112 11.76 -3.55 -10.98
C SER A 112 10.92 -2.33 -11.37
N SER A 113 11.28 -1.12 -10.92
CA SER A 113 10.60 0.12 -11.33
C SER A 113 10.64 0.39 -12.83
N GLU A 114 11.57 -0.21 -13.56
CA GLU A 114 11.66 -0.16 -15.02
C GLU A 114 10.51 -0.92 -15.72
N GLN A 115 9.86 -1.85 -15.03
CA GLN A 115 8.76 -2.63 -15.61
C GLN A 115 7.44 -1.83 -15.59
N PRO A 116 6.52 -2.07 -16.55
CA PRO A 116 5.23 -1.40 -16.56
C PRO A 116 4.40 -1.72 -15.30
N LEU A 117 4.42 -0.81 -14.32
CA LEU A 117 3.74 -0.98 -13.03
C LEU A 117 2.24 -1.21 -13.16
N ALA A 118 1.62 -0.66 -14.21
CA ALA A 118 0.22 -0.92 -14.56
C ALA A 118 -0.08 -2.41 -14.78
N ARG A 119 0.86 -3.18 -15.36
CA ARG A 119 0.70 -4.62 -15.55
C ARG A 119 0.83 -5.36 -14.22
N LEU A 120 1.78 -4.93 -13.39
CA LEU A 120 2.07 -5.50 -12.08
C LEU A 120 0.87 -5.38 -11.14
N LEU A 121 0.31 -4.18 -11.06
CA LEU A 121 -0.76 -3.82 -10.13
C LEU A 121 -2.16 -4.17 -10.65
N LYS A 122 -2.26 -4.75 -11.86
CA LYS A 122 -3.53 -5.10 -12.52
C LYS A 122 -4.41 -6.04 -11.67
N ARG A 123 -3.80 -6.87 -10.81
CA ARG A 123 -4.53 -7.80 -9.94
C ARG A 123 -5.23 -7.13 -8.76
N GLY A 124 -5.00 -5.84 -8.51
CA GLY A 124 -5.69 -5.10 -7.45
C GLY A 124 -5.11 -5.30 -6.05
N GLY A 125 -4.01 -6.03 -5.88
CA GLY A 125 -3.37 -6.17 -4.57
C GLY A 125 -2.94 -4.83 -3.97
N ASN A 126 -3.05 -4.69 -2.66
CA ASN A 126 -2.65 -3.50 -1.90
C ASN A 126 -1.29 -3.62 -1.23
N ALA A 127 -0.52 -4.65 -1.57
CA ALA A 127 0.90 -4.75 -1.26
C ALA A 127 1.68 -5.30 -2.45
N ALA A 128 2.94 -4.91 -2.56
CA ALA A 128 3.90 -5.39 -3.56
C ALA A 128 5.33 -5.23 -3.04
N VAL A 129 6.30 -5.75 -3.80
CA VAL A 129 7.72 -5.42 -3.64
C VAL A 129 8.22 -4.86 -4.97
N ILE A 130 8.75 -3.64 -4.95
CA ILE A 130 9.28 -2.93 -6.12
C ILE A 130 10.72 -2.53 -5.79
N ASP A 131 11.69 -2.92 -6.61
CA ASP A 131 13.13 -2.68 -6.37
C ASP A 131 13.57 -3.05 -4.95
N SER A 132 13.20 -4.27 -4.52
CA SER A 132 13.46 -4.78 -3.16
C SER A 132 12.86 -3.93 -2.02
N THR A 133 11.98 -2.98 -2.35
CA THR A 133 11.33 -2.10 -1.38
C THR A 133 9.87 -2.54 -1.25
N PRO A 134 9.39 -2.83 -0.02
CA PRO A 134 7.98 -3.13 0.18
C PRO A 134 7.13 -1.91 -0.14
N VAL A 135 5.98 -2.13 -0.77
CA VAL A 135 5.05 -1.09 -1.16
C VAL A 135 3.68 -1.45 -0.64
N VAL A 136 3.04 -0.53 0.09
CA VAL A 136 1.70 -0.73 0.64
C VAL A 136 0.79 0.40 0.15
N MET A 137 -0.40 0.03 -0.28
CA MET A 137 -1.40 0.93 -0.84
C MET A 137 -2.66 0.93 0.01
N GLY A 138 -3.41 2.01 -0.07
CA GLY A 138 -4.76 2.09 0.50
C GLY A 138 -5.62 3.09 -0.22
N THR A 139 -6.94 2.87 -0.17
CA THR A 139 -7.94 3.83 -0.70
C THR A 139 -7.95 5.15 0.08
N THR A 140 -7.52 5.12 1.34
CA THR A 140 -7.27 6.29 2.20
C THR A 140 -5.97 6.06 2.99
N GLY A 141 -5.45 7.13 3.60
CA GLY A 141 -4.30 7.03 4.50
C GLY A 141 -4.50 6.03 5.63
N ALA A 142 -5.64 6.10 6.34
CA ALA A 142 -5.94 5.16 7.42
C ALA A 142 -5.98 3.71 6.93
N ARG A 143 -6.47 3.48 5.69
CA ARG A 143 -6.51 2.14 5.11
C ARG A 143 -5.13 1.64 4.71
N MET A 144 -4.26 2.52 4.20
CA MET A 144 -2.87 2.20 3.93
C MET A 144 -2.13 1.80 5.22
N VAL A 145 -2.32 2.52 6.33
CA VAL A 145 -1.69 2.17 7.62
C VAL A 145 -2.19 0.83 8.14
N LEU A 146 -3.51 0.58 8.10
CA LEU A 146 -4.05 -0.72 8.46
C LEU A 146 -3.47 -1.84 7.60
N ASN A 147 -3.35 -1.61 6.28
CA ASN A 147 -2.76 -2.58 5.36
C ASN A 147 -1.27 -2.81 5.67
N ALA A 148 -0.53 -1.77 6.10
CA ALA A 148 0.88 -1.89 6.47
C ALA A 148 1.07 -2.70 7.76
N GLU A 149 0.25 -2.43 8.78
CA GLU A 149 0.24 -3.19 10.04
C GLU A 149 -0.10 -4.67 9.79
N LEU A 150 -1.11 -4.93 8.96
CA LEU A 150 -1.49 -6.30 8.59
C LEU A 150 -0.41 -6.99 7.77
N PHE A 151 0.19 -6.28 6.81
CA PHE A 151 1.24 -6.80 5.97
C PHE A 151 2.47 -7.20 6.79
N GLU A 152 2.88 -6.37 7.76
CA GLU A 152 3.97 -6.69 8.68
C GLU A 152 3.67 -7.95 9.51
N LYS A 153 2.46 -8.07 10.06
CA LYS A 153 2.04 -9.25 10.85
C LYS A 153 2.05 -10.52 10.00
N CYS A 154 1.48 -10.47 8.80
CA CYS A 154 1.44 -11.64 7.92
C CYS A 154 2.84 -11.99 7.38
N ALA A 155 3.65 -10.99 7.04
CA ALA A 155 5.05 -11.18 6.65
C ALA A 155 5.82 -11.88 7.77
N LYS A 156 5.68 -11.42 9.02
CA LYS A 156 6.31 -12.04 10.19
C LYS A 156 5.94 -13.52 10.33
N ALA A 157 4.65 -13.85 10.26
CA ALA A 157 4.19 -15.22 10.37
C ALA A 157 4.76 -16.10 9.23
N TYR A 158 4.72 -15.59 8.00
CA TYR A 158 5.22 -16.30 6.83
C TYR A 158 6.73 -16.51 6.86
N THR A 159 7.52 -15.47 7.10
CA THR A 159 8.99 -15.56 7.03
C THR A 159 9.54 -16.43 8.15
N LEU A 160 8.99 -16.35 9.37
CA LEU A 160 9.35 -17.25 10.46
C LEU A 160 9.00 -18.70 10.13
N ALA A 161 7.77 -18.98 9.67
CA ALA A 161 7.37 -20.34 9.32
C ALA A 161 8.22 -20.93 8.19
N LYS A 162 8.52 -20.13 7.16
CA LYS A 162 9.37 -20.54 6.03
C LYS A 162 10.81 -20.77 6.46
N ALA A 163 11.37 -19.91 7.32
CA ALA A 163 12.71 -20.08 7.88
C ALA A 163 12.83 -21.36 8.73
N CYS A 164 11.77 -21.76 9.42
CA CYS A 164 11.72 -23.02 10.19
C CYS A 164 11.41 -24.26 9.34
N GLY A 165 11.19 -24.13 8.03
CA GLY A 165 10.83 -25.26 7.15
C GLY A 165 9.41 -25.79 7.38
N THR A 166 8.54 -25.01 8.03
CA THR A 166 7.16 -25.41 8.34
C THR A 166 6.31 -25.47 7.07
N HIS A 167 5.50 -26.52 6.94
CA HIS A 167 4.51 -26.61 5.87
C HIS A 167 3.37 -25.62 6.11
N LEU A 168 3.22 -24.65 5.20
CA LEU A 168 2.18 -23.63 5.26
C LEU A 168 0.91 -24.11 4.56
N THR A 169 -0.23 -23.98 5.24
CA THR A 169 -1.55 -24.24 4.63
C THR A 169 -2.08 -22.93 4.05
N LEU A 170 -2.39 -22.93 2.76
CA LEU A 170 -2.97 -21.78 2.09
C LEU A 170 -4.46 -21.64 2.43
N LEU A 171 -4.94 -20.40 2.42
CA LEU A 171 -6.37 -20.15 2.60
C LEU A 171 -7.17 -20.78 1.45
N PRO A 172 -8.29 -21.47 1.71
CA PRO A 172 -9.11 -22.06 0.65
C PRO A 172 -9.57 -21.00 -0.37
N TRP A 173 -9.54 -21.35 -1.65
CA TRP A 173 -9.79 -20.41 -2.76
C TRP A 173 -11.14 -19.68 -2.67
N TRP A 174 -12.17 -20.32 -2.10
CA TRP A 174 -13.51 -19.74 -1.97
C TRP A 174 -13.55 -18.66 -0.88
N VAL A 175 -12.77 -18.79 0.19
CA VAL A 175 -12.62 -17.74 1.22
C VAL A 175 -11.91 -16.54 0.60
N VAL A 176 -10.84 -16.80 -0.17
CA VAL A 176 -10.10 -15.77 -0.91
C VAL A 176 -11.03 -15.03 -1.88
N LEU A 177 -11.89 -15.75 -2.60
CA LEU A 177 -12.85 -15.17 -3.53
C LEU A 177 -13.84 -14.22 -2.82
N VAL A 178 -14.44 -14.66 -1.71
CA VAL A 178 -15.42 -13.86 -0.96
C VAL A 178 -14.76 -12.62 -0.35
N ALA A 179 -13.58 -12.77 0.25
CA ALA A 179 -12.84 -11.67 0.86
C ALA A 179 -12.41 -10.61 -0.19
N ASN A 180 -11.83 -11.06 -1.32
CA ASN A 180 -11.45 -10.17 -2.42
C ASN A 180 -12.67 -9.48 -3.05
N GLY A 181 -13.83 -10.14 -3.11
CA GLY A 181 -15.06 -9.53 -3.61
C GLY A 181 -15.48 -8.28 -2.82
N ARG A 182 -15.22 -8.24 -1.51
CA ARG A 182 -15.44 -7.04 -0.67
C ARG A 182 -14.38 -5.98 -0.94
N LEU A 183 -13.11 -6.37 -1.08
CA LEU A 183 -12.03 -5.46 -1.41
C LEU A 183 -12.28 -4.72 -2.72
N MET A 184 -12.62 -5.46 -3.78
CA MET A 184 -12.91 -4.89 -5.10
C MET A 184 -14.08 -3.90 -5.08
N LYS A 185 -15.06 -4.06 -4.19
CA LYS A 185 -16.17 -3.10 -4.04
C LYS A 185 -15.69 -1.80 -3.42
N ASP A 186 -14.84 -1.88 -2.39
CA ASP A 186 -14.27 -0.70 -1.74
C ASP A 186 -13.37 0.07 -2.71
N GLU A 187 -12.53 -0.62 -3.48
CA GLU A 187 -11.64 -0.03 -4.48
C GLU A 187 -12.43 0.66 -5.61
N LYS A 188 -13.46 0.00 -6.14
CA LYS A 188 -14.36 0.61 -7.13
C LYS A 188 -15.02 1.89 -6.62
N ARG A 189 -15.50 1.88 -5.37
CA ARG A 189 -16.10 3.05 -4.74
C ARG A 189 -15.07 4.17 -4.55
N ALA A 190 -13.85 3.84 -4.14
CA ALA A 190 -12.78 4.81 -4.00
C ALA A 190 -12.41 5.46 -5.33
N ALA A 191 -12.27 4.67 -6.40
CA ALA A 191 -12.01 5.18 -7.74
C ALA A 191 -13.10 6.16 -8.21
N GLN A 192 -14.37 5.86 -7.94
CA GLN A 192 -15.47 6.78 -8.24
C GLN A 192 -15.36 8.10 -7.46
N CYS A 193 -15.08 8.04 -6.15
CA CYS A 193 -14.88 9.25 -5.36
C CYS A 193 -13.72 10.10 -5.88
N PHE A 194 -12.58 9.50 -6.23
CA PHE A 194 -11.45 10.24 -6.78
C PHE A 194 -11.75 10.85 -8.15
N ALA A 195 -12.49 10.15 -9.00
CA ALA A 195 -12.94 10.68 -10.29
C ALA A 195 -13.84 11.92 -10.14
N GLU A 196 -14.59 12.00 -9.04
CA GLU A 196 -15.43 13.15 -8.68
C GLU A 196 -14.67 14.24 -7.89
N GLY A 197 -13.36 14.08 -7.68
CA GLY A 197 -12.56 15.00 -6.86
C GLY A 197 -12.88 14.97 -5.36
N ARG A 198 -13.40 13.84 -4.86
CA ARG A 198 -13.77 13.63 -3.45
C ARG A 198 -12.85 12.63 -2.77
N ILE A 199 -12.65 12.82 -1.47
CA ILE A 199 -11.97 11.83 -0.62
C ILE A 199 -12.96 10.68 -0.35
N PRO A 200 -12.58 9.41 -0.58
CA PRO A 200 -13.41 8.28 -0.23
C PRO A 200 -13.76 8.30 1.28
N PRO A 201 -15.01 7.99 1.66
CA PRO A 201 -15.36 7.93 3.07
C PRO A 201 -14.59 6.81 3.75
N GLU A 202 -14.10 7.06 4.97
CA GLU A 202 -13.50 6.00 5.77
C GLU A 202 -14.57 5.01 6.21
N THR A 203 -14.45 3.76 5.77
CA THR A 203 -15.30 2.69 6.25
C THR A 203 -14.85 2.32 7.66
N ARG A 204 -15.49 2.90 8.68
CA ARG A 204 -15.25 2.60 10.11
C ARG A 204 -15.73 1.21 10.56
N GLY A 205 -16.10 0.33 9.63
CA GLY A 205 -16.64 -0.98 9.96
C GLY A 205 -15.57 -2.05 10.04
N TYR A 206 -15.22 -2.43 11.28
CA TYR A 206 -15.08 -3.83 11.69
C TYR A 206 -15.86 -4.01 12.98
#